data_AF-A0A7C4HL50-F1
#
_entry.id   AF-A0A7C4HL50-F1
#
_cell.length_a   1.000
_cell.length_b   1.000
_cell.length_c   1.000
_cell.angle_alpha   90.00
_cell.angle_beta   90.00
_cell.angle_gamma   90.00
#
_symmetry.space_group_name_H-M   'P 1'
#
loop_
_entity.id
_entity.type
_entity.pdbx_description
1 polymer ?
#
loop_
_entity_poly.entity_id
_entity_poly.type
_entity_poly.pdbx_seq_one_letter_code
_entity_poly.pdbx_strand_id
1 'polypeptide(L)'
;MGARLSGIRDILGAFVAFLVYPIHVVYKIGRAIFYDGLYKKNWEAGGRNLAGGLAEAIYSPIYYLYRGVKGLYKLGSGNYPTWEMGYEERMYGVRLT
;
A
#
# COMPACT_ATOMS: atom_id res chain seq x y z
N MET A 1 22.16 10.31 -5.48
CA MET A 1 21.36 9.57 -6.50
C MET A 1 20.43 8.50 -5.93
N GLY A 2 20.77 7.80 -4.83
CA GLY A 2 19.93 6.70 -4.29
C GLY A 2 18.51 7.08 -3.84
N ALA A 3 18.30 8.25 -3.24
CA ALA A 3 16.97 8.69 -2.79
C ALA A 3 15.99 8.91 -3.95
N ARG A 4 16.44 9.55 -5.04
CA ARG A 4 15.60 9.80 -6.23
C ARG A 4 15.19 8.49 -6.92
N LEU A 5 16.12 7.54 -7.07
CA LEU A 5 15.82 6.20 -7.62
C LEU A 5 14.85 5.41 -6.72
N SER A 6 15.03 5.46 -5.40
CA SER A 6 14.04 4.91 -4.46
C SER A 6 12.69 5.61 -4.59
N GLY A 7 12.67 6.91 -4.85
CA GLY A 7 11.45 7.69 -5.06
C GLY A 7 10.67 7.25 -6.29
N ILE A 8 11.36 7.04 -7.42
CA ILE A 8 10.75 6.51 -8.66
C ILE A 8 10.12 5.13 -8.40
N ARG A 9 10.83 4.23 -7.69
CA ARG A 9 10.29 2.92 -7.31
C ARG A 9 9.03 3.04 -6.44
N ASP A 10 9.03 3.96 -5.49
CA ASP A 10 7.89 4.19 -4.60
C ASP A 10 6.66 4.73 -5.37
N ILE A 11 6.87 5.63 -6.34
CA ILE A 11 5.81 6.13 -7.24
C ILE A 11 5.28 5.02 -8.15
N LEU A 12 6.16 4.25 -8.80
CA LEU A 12 5.76 3.14 -9.67
C LEU A 12 4.97 2.08 -8.88
N GLY A 13 5.41 1.76 -7.65
CA GLY A 13 4.69 0.85 -6.77
C GLY A 13 3.31 1.37 -6.39
N ALA A 14 3.17 2.68 -6.13
CA ALA A 14 1.87 3.30 -5.88
C ALA A 14 0.96 3.29 -7.11
N PHE A 15 1.53 3.51 -8.31
CA PHE A 15 0.77 3.52 -9.56
C PHE A 15 0.27 2.13 -9.96
N VAL A 16 1.13 1.11 -9.88
CA VAL A 16 0.74 -0.29 -10.11
C VAL A 16 -0.36 -0.70 -9.14
N ALA A 17 -0.22 -0.32 -7.86
CA ALA A 17 -1.24 -0.58 -6.90
C ALA A 17 -2.55 0.13 -7.23
N PHE A 18 -2.53 1.42 -7.59
CA PHE A 18 -3.74 2.13 -7.99
C PHE A 18 -4.50 1.44 -9.13
N LEU A 19 -3.78 0.85 -10.09
CA LEU A 19 -4.39 0.12 -11.22
C LEU A 19 -4.92 -1.27 -10.83
N VAL A 20 -4.15 -2.04 -10.06
CA VAL A 20 -4.47 -3.45 -9.76
C VAL A 20 -5.42 -3.58 -8.58
N TYR A 21 -5.36 -2.64 -7.64
CA TYR A 21 -6.05 -2.73 -6.36
C TYR A 21 -7.58 -2.74 -6.46
N PRO A 22 -8.23 -1.90 -7.29
CA PRO A 22 -9.68 -1.96 -7.47
C PRO A 22 -10.16 -3.34 -7.96
N ILE A 23 -9.40 -3.94 -8.88
CA ILE A 23 -9.70 -5.28 -9.43
C ILE A 23 -9.57 -6.34 -8.32
N HIS A 24 -8.54 -6.24 -7.48
CA HIS A 24 -8.32 -7.16 -6.37
C HIS A 24 -9.45 -7.11 -5.32
N VAL A 25 -9.92 -5.91 -4.98
CA VAL A 25 -11.02 -5.71 -4.03
C VAL A 25 -12.32 -6.34 -4.56
N VAL A 26 -12.68 -6.06 -5.81
CA VAL A 26 -13.88 -6.64 -6.45
C VAL A 26 -13.79 -8.16 -6.49
N TYR A 27 -12.62 -8.71 -6.82
CA TYR A 27 -12.40 -10.16 -6.81
C TYR A 27 -12.60 -10.77 -5.41
N LYS A 28 -12.04 -10.17 -4.35
CA LYS A 28 -12.19 -10.66 -2.97
C LYS A 28 -13.63 -10.63 -2.50
N ILE A 29 -14.34 -9.53 -2.76
CA ILE A 29 -15.76 -9.39 -2.42
C ILE A 29 -16.60 -10.43 -3.18
N GLY A 30 -16.36 -10.56 -4.49
CA GLY A 30 -17.05 -11.55 -5.33
C GLY A 30 -16.80 -12.97 -4.86
N ARG A 31 -15.56 -13.33 -4.53
CA ARG A 31 -15.23 -14.66 -3.99
C ARG A 31 -15.93 -14.92 -2.66
N ALA A 32 -15.93 -13.96 -1.75
CA ALA A 32 -16.56 -14.10 -0.44
C ALA A 32 -18.09 -14.34 -0.56
N ILE A 33 -18.77 -13.59 -1.44
CA ILE A 33 -20.22 -13.70 -1.61
C ILE A 33 -20.59 -14.94 -2.42
N PHE A 34 -20.00 -15.11 -3.61
CA PHE A 34 -20.40 -16.17 -4.54
C PHE A 34 -19.81 -17.53 -4.20
N TYR A 35 -18.52 -17.60 -3.86
CA TYR A 35 -17.87 -18.88 -3.63
C TYR A 35 -18.05 -19.36 -2.18
N ASP A 36 -17.75 -18.52 -1.19
CA ASP A 36 -17.86 -18.93 0.22
C ASP A 36 -19.31 -18.92 0.72
N GLY A 37 -20.05 -17.84 0.43
CA GLY A 37 -21.46 -17.69 0.81
C GLY A 37 -22.40 -18.62 0.03
N LEU A 38 -22.50 -18.44 -1.29
CA LEU A 38 -23.51 -19.13 -2.11
C LEU A 38 -23.12 -20.57 -2.48
N TYR A 39 -21.90 -20.81 -2.96
CA TYR A 39 -21.48 -22.14 -3.42
C TYR A 39 -21.16 -23.09 -2.25
N LYS A 40 -20.30 -22.66 -1.31
CA LYS A 40 -19.94 -23.47 -0.14
C LYS A 40 -20.96 -23.42 1.00
N LYS A 41 -21.96 -22.52 0.95
CA LYS A 41 -22.95 -22.30 2.02
C LYS A 41 -22.32 -22.00 3.38
N ASN A 42 -21.10 -21.43 3.39
CA ASN A 42 -20.37 -21.10 4.61
C ASN A 42 -20.30 -19.58 4.77
N TRP A 43 -21.38 -19.03 5.32
CA TRP A 43 -21.54 -17.59 5.54
C TRP A 43 -20.61 -17.01 6.60
N GLU A 44 -20.15 -17.81 7.56
CA GLU A 44 -19.13 -17.34 8.51
C GLU A 44 -17.79 -17.09 7.82
N ALA A 45 -17.35 -18.03 6.97
CA ALA A 45 -16.13 -17.86 6.18
C ALA A 45 -16.27 -16.72 5.17
N GLY A 46 -17.42 -16.63 4.49
CA GLY A 46 -17.75 -15.53 3.58
C GLY A 46 -17.72 -14.17 4.30
N GLY A 47 -18.30 -14.07 5.50
CA GLY A 47 -18.28 -12.86 6.31
C GLY A 47 -16.87 -12.42 6.73
N ARG A 48 -16.02 -13.36 7.15
CA ARG A 48 -14.61 -13.07 7.50
C ARG A 48 -13.81 -12.59 6.28
N ASN A 49 -13.96 -13.26 5.14
CA ASN A 49 -13.27 -12.89 3.91
C ASN A 49 -13.76 -11.55 3.35
N LEU A 50 -15.06 -11.26 3.47
CA LEU A 50 -15.65 -9.98 3.09
C LEU A 50 -15.14 -8.85 4.00
N ALA A 51 -15.14 -9.04 5.32
CA ALA A 51 -14.63 -8.07 6.27
C ALA A 51 -13.14 -7.79 6.06
N GLY A 52 -12.32 -8.83 5.82
CA GLY A 52 -10.92 -8.69 5.46
C GLY A 52 -10.73 -7.93 4.15
N GLY A 53 -11.50 -8.26 3.11
CA GLY A 53 -11.46 -7.57 1.82
C GLY A 53 -11.88 -6.10 1.91
N LEU A 54 -12.89 -5.77 2.74
CA LEU A 54 -13.34 -4.39 2.97
C LEU A 54 -12.34 -3.58 3.80
N ALA A 55 -11.75 -4.18 4.83
CA ALA A 55 -10.70 -3.53 5.61
C ALA A 55 -9.50 -3.20 4.72
N GLU A 56 -9.04 -4.17 3.92
CA GLU A 56 -7.99 -3.93 2.93
C GLU A 56 -8.43 -2.81 1.99
N ALA A 57 -9.67 -2.83 1.47
CA ALA A 57 -10.18 -1.83 0.52
C ALA A 57 -10.04 -0.40 1.04
N ILE A 58 -10.11 -0.19 2.35
CA ILE A 58 -9.98 1.11 3.00
C ILE A 58 -8.51 1.44 3.32
N TYR A 59 -7.75 0.49 3.86
CA TYR A 59 -6.37 0.75 4.31
C TYR A 59 -5.35 0.83 3.17
N SER A 60 -5.52 0.03 2.13
CA SER A 60 -4.56 -0.02 1.03
C SER A 60 -4.49 1.27 0.20
N PRO A 61 -5.59 1.95 -0.15
CA PRO A 61 -5.50 3.26 -0.82
C PRO A 61 -4.70 4.27 0.00
N ILE A 62 -4.88 4.29 1.32
CA ILE A 62 -4.14 5.18 2.22
C ILE A 62 -2.64 4.85 2.19
N TYR A 63 -2.30 3.56 2.27
CA TYR A 63 -0.91 3.09 2.19
C TYR A 63 -0.24 3.44 0.85
N TYR A 64 -0.92 3.24 -0.26
CA TYR A 64 -0.38 3.55 -1.59
C TYR A 64 -0.30 5.06 -1.85
N LEU A 65 -1.24 5.85 -1.32
CA LEU A 65 -1.16 7.30 -1.31
C LEU A 65 0.07 7.78 -0.53
N TYR A 66 0.28 7.25 0.68
CA TYR A 66 1.48 7.53 1.48
C TYR A 66 2.76 7.20 0.69
N ARG A 67 2.80 6.04 0.03
CA ARG A 67 3.95 5.62 -0.78
C ARG A 67 4.19 6.54 -1.99
N GLY A 68 3.12 6.98 -2.65
CA GLY A 68 3.19 7.94 -3.76
C GLY A 68 3.71 9.31 -3.31
N VAL A 69 3.16 9.87 -2.22
CA VAL A 69 3.60 11.15 -1.64
C VAL A 69 5.07 11.08 -1.22
N LYS A 70 5.46 10.00 -0.54
CA LYS A 70 6.85 9.71 -0.18
C LYS A 70 7.76 9.67 -1.41
N GLY A 71 7.33 8.98 -2.46
CA GLY A 71 8.08 8.85 -3.69
C GLY A 71 8.30 10.20 -4.38
N LEU A 72 7.24 11.02 -4.47
CA LEU A 72 7.30 12.39 -5.00
C LEU A 72 8.23 13.28 -4.19
N TYR A 73 8.16 13.21 -2.85
CA TYR A 73 9.05 13.97 -1.98
C TYR A 73 10.52 13.64 -2.24
N LYS A 74 10.88 12.35 -2.32
CA LYS A 74 12.25 11.91 -2.61
C LYS A 74 12.73 12.36 -3.99
N LEU A 75 11.82 12.40 -4.97
CA LEU A 75 12.13 12.80 -6.35
C LEU A 75 12.37 14.31 -6.44
N GLY A 76 11.52 15.12 -5.80
CA GLY A 76 11.63 16.58 -5.78
C GLY A 76 12.76 17.11 -4.88
N SER A 77 12.87 16.60 -3.66
CA SER A 77 13.89 17.06 -2.68
C SER A 77 15.27 16.42 -2.88
N GLY A 78 15.33 15.24 -3.51
CA GLY A 78 16.55 14.43 -3.54
C GLY A 78 16.92 13.79 -2.19
N ASN A 79 16.09 13.93 -1.15
CA ASN A 79 16.35 13.48 0.22
C ASN A 79 15.27 12.52 0.73
N TYR A 80 15.57 11.76 1.78
CA TYR A 80 14.56 10.94 2.45
C TYR A 80 13.67 11.82 3.34
N PRO A 81 12.36 11.50 3.48
CA PRO A 81 11.50 12.25 4.37
C PRO A 81 11.95 12.12 5.83
N THR A 82 11.85 13.21 6.59
CA THR A 82 12.29 13.27 8.00
C THR A 82 11.54 12.31 8.92
N TRP A 83 10.31 11.96 8.58
CA TRP A 83 9.53 10.96 9.32
C TRP A 83 9.96 9.51 9.07
N GLU A 84 10.79 9.26 8.06
CA GLU A 84 11.42 7.94 7.83
C GLU A 84 12.83 7.84 8.41
N MET A 85 13.41 8.99 8.75
CA MET A 85 14.75 9.02 9.31
C MET A 85 14.70 8.73 10.81
N GLY A 86 15.55 7.81 11.25
CA GLY A 86 15.83 7.62 12.67
C GLY A 86 16.28 8.94 13.33
N TYR A 87 16.20 9.03 14.65
CA TYR A 87 16.63 10.24 15.37
C TYR A 87 18.10 10.58 15.07
N GLU A 88 18.94 9.55 14.97
CA GLU A 88 20.36 9.66 14.61
C GLU A 88 20.58 10.10 13.15
N GLU A 89 19.79 9.58 12.21
CA GLU A 89 19.87 9.98 10.79
C GLU A 89 19.43 11.43 10.58
N ARG A 90 18.53 11.96 11.43
CA ARG A 90 18.12 13.38 11.43
C ARG A 90 19.19 14.32 12.00
N MET A 91 19.90 13.91 13.05
CA MET A 91 20.93 14.75 13.69
C MET A 91 22.25 14.76 12.93
N TYR A 92 22.64 13.62 12.35
CA TYR A 92 23.97 13.47 11.75
C TYR A 92 23.95 13.46 10.22
N GLY A 93 22.78 13.39 9.58
CA GLY A 93 22.65 13.41 8.11
C GLY A 93 23.24 12.18 7.40
N VAL A 94 23.62 11.15 8.16
CA VAL A 94 24.21 9.92 7.64
C VAL A 94 23.24 8.77 7.88
N ARG A 95 22.86 8.09 6.79
CA ARG A 95 22.12 6.83 6.83
C ARG A 95 23.11 5.73 7.21
N LEU A 96 23.12 5.27 8.46
CA LEU A 96 23.93 4.13 8.87
C LEU A 96 23.30 2.89 8.24
N THR A 97 23.95 2.37 7.20
CA THR A 97 23.57 1.16 6.46
C THR A 97 23.57 -0.08 7.33
#